data_AF-A0A4R2N5M2-F1
#
_entry.id   AF-A0A4R2N5M2-F1
#
_cell.length_a   1.000
_cell.length_b   1.000
_cell.length_c   1.000
_cell.angle_alpha   90.00
_cell.angle_beta   90.00
_cell.angle_gamma   90.00
#
_symmetry.space_group_name_H-M   'P 1'
#
loop_
_entity.id
_entity.type
_entity.pdbx_description
1 polymer ?
#
loop_
_entity_poly.entity_id
_entity_poly.type
_entity_poly.pdbx_seq_one_letter_code
_entity_poly.pdbx_strand_id
1 'polypeptide(L)'
;MNCLPTRVCAGLLAGLVGCMGWSPVWAVTVLQCQVTYAGTTETVVAMPTEDPYRVAGVDIAGRFRFKPVLVGQGAQLGHLSIYVYWQTQRQPVLIQQAKYWPPYPSPGPDGRVALTGEQRLYAGPMERELVYQCALMEVAP
;
A
#
# COMPACT_ATOMS: atom_id res chain seq x y z
N MET A 1 -41.74 35.74 10.24
CA MET A 1 -41.68 34.85 11.42
C MET A 1 -40.41 35.16 12.18
N ASN A 2 -40.58 35.94 13.25
CA ASN A 2 -39.54 36.28 14.21
C ASN A 2 -39.44 35.17 15.25
N CYS A 3 -38.23 34.93 15.75
CA CYS A 3 -37.98 34.72 17.19
C CYS A 3 -36.48 34.80 17.46
N LEU A 4 -36.00 36.00 17.83
CA LEU A 4 -35.00 36.12 18.87
C LEU A 4 -35.70 35.83 20.21
N PRO A 5 -34.98 35.31 21.21
CA PRO A 5 -34.69 36.21 22.32
C PRO A 5 -33.28 36.10 22.88
N THR A 6 -32.92 37.24 23.44
CA THR A 6 -31.66 37.68 24.02
C THR A 6 -31.51 37.26 25.49
N ARG A 7 -30.24 37.22 25.93
CA ARG A 7 -29.70 37.53 27.29
C ARG A 7 -29.74 36.41 28.34
N VAL A 8 -28.59 35.77 28.59
CA VAL A 8 -27.52 36.15 29.55
C VAL A 8 -27.82 35.62 30.96
N CYS A 9 -27.01 34.67 31.43
CA CYS A 9 -26.68 34.55 32.84
C CYS A 9 -25.20 34.17 32.95
N ALA A 10 -24.43 35.08 33.53
CA ALA A 10 -23.02 34.93 33.84
C ALA A 10 -22.84 33.79 34.86
N GLY A 11 -21.91 32.88 34.56
CA GLY A 11 -21.42 31.87 35.48
C GLY A 11 -19.92 31.72 35.29
N LEU A 12 -19.15 32.49 36.05
CA LEU A 12 -17.72 32.28 36.27
C LEU A 12 -17.54 30.96 37.02
N LEU A 13 -17.21 29.89 36.30
CA LEU A 13 -16.53 28.73 36.86
C LEU A 13 -15.35 28.40 35.93
N ALA A 14 -14.15 28.65 36.44
CA ALA A 14 -12.89 28.26 35.83
C ALA A 14 -12.84 26.73 35.64
N GLY A 15 -13.12 26.27 34.43
CA GLY A 15 -12.88 24.90 33.99
C GLY A 15 -11.73 24.87 33.00
N LEU A 16 -10.54 24.53 33.47
CA LEU A 16 -9.41 24.09 32.64
C LEU A 16 -9.79 22.74 31.99
N VAL A 17 -10.68 22.76 31.00
CA VAL A 17 -10.90 21.61 30.11
C VAL A 17 -9.89 21.76 28.99
N GLY A 18 -8.78 21.02 29.16
CA GLY A 18 -7.64 21.03 28.25
C GLY A 18 -8.08 20.84 26.81
N CYS A 19 -7.44 21.60 25.92
CA CYS A 19 -7.44 21.33 24.50
C CYS A 19 -6.91 19.90 24.30
N MET A 20 -7.81 18.91 24.22
CA MET A 20 -7.51 17.62 23.61
C MET A 20 -7.12 17.94 22.17
N GLY A 21 -5.82 18.05 21.94
CA GLY A 21 -5.25 18.34 20.63
C GLY A 21 -5.73 17.30 19.64
N TRP A 22 -6.55 17.73 18.68
CA TRP A 22 -6.86 16.96 17.49
C TRP A 22 -5.60 16.93 16.64
N SER A 23 -4.76 15.92 16.84
CA SER A 23 -3.67 15.65 15.91
C SER A 23 -4.30 15.24 14.57
N PRO A 24 -4.01 15.96 13.46
CA PRO A 24 -4.41 15.47 12.15
C PRO A 24 -3.75 14.11 11.93
N VAL A 25 -4.56 13.09 11.66
CA VAL A 25 -4.08 11.78 11.21
C VAL A 25 -3.88 11.90 9.70
N TRP A 26 -2.62 11.95 9.25
CA TRP A 26 -2.28 12.04 7.83
C TRP A 26 -2.27 10.64 7.25
N ALA A 27 -3.28 10.29 6.45
CA ALA A 27 -3.31 9.00 5.77
C ALA A 27 -2.18 8.90 4.73
N VAL A 28 -1.51 7.74 4.67
CA VAL A 28 -0.48 7.44 3.67
C VAL A 28 -1.01 6.36 2.75
N THR A 29 -0.87 6.56 1.43
CA THR A 29 -1.19 5.51 0.47
C THR A 29 -0.03 4.52 0.35
N VAL A 30 -0.32 3.24 0.55
CA VAL A 30 0.64 2.14 0.39
C VAL A 30 0.17 1.16 -0.68
N LEU A 31 1.11 0.42 -1.25
CA LEU A 31 0.82 -0.71 -2.11
C LEU A 31 0.88 -1.99 -1.28
N GLN A 32 -0.25 -2.63 -1.05
CA GLN A 32 -0.32 -3.93 -0.37
C GLN A 32 -0.52 -5.04 -1.40
N CYS A 33 0.35 -6.05 -1.34
CA CYS A 33 0.30 -7.25 -2.15
C CYS A 33 0.04 -8.48 -1.28
N GLN A 34 -0.88 -9.34 -1.70
CA GLN A 34 -0.95 -10.72 -1.23
C GLN A 34 -0.15 -11.58 -2.19
N VAL A 35 0.82 -12.33 -1.68
CA VAL A 35 1.72 -13.17 -2.46
C VAL A 35 1.62 -14.59 -1.95
N THR A 36 1.15 -15.51 -2.80
CA THR A 36 0.93 -16.90 -2.45
C THR A 36 1.92 -17.80 -3.16
N TYR A 37 2.59 -18.64 -2.39
CA TYR A 37 3.49 -19.67 -2.89
C TYR A 37 3.32 -20.95 -2.09
N ALA A 38 3.20 -22.09 -2.79
CA ALA A 38 3.05 -23.41 -2.17
C ALA A 38 1.96 -23.46 -1.07
N GLY A 39 0.83 -22.77 -1.32
CA GLY A 39 -0.32 -22.71 -0.40
C GLY A 39 -0.17 -21.75 0.78
N THR A 40 0.98 -21.08 0.93
CA THR A 40 1.20 -20.06 1.98
C THR A 40 1.09 -18.67 1.38
N THR A 41 0.30 -17.80 2.01
CA THR A 41 0.12 -16.40 1.58
C THR A 41 0.80 -15.46 2.54
N GLU A 42 1.61 -14.55 2.01
CA GLU A 42 2.31 -13.50 2.72
C GLU A 42 1.82 -12.12 2.27
N THR A 43 1.74 -11.17 3.20
CA THR A 43 1.41 -9.78 2.89
C THR A 43 2.71 -8.99 2.72
N VAL A 44 2.93 -8.44 1.52
CA VAL A 44 4.05 -7.54 1.23
C VAL A 44 3.53 -6.12 1.05
N VAL A 45 4.08 -5.17 1.82
CA VAL A 45 3.69 -3.75 1.76
C VAL A 45 4.85 -2.92 1.23
N ALA A 46 4.58 -2.08 0.23
CA ALA A 46 5.52 -1.07 -0.25
C ALA A 46 5.01 0.34 0.09
N MET A 47 5.85 1.07 0.82
CA MET A 47 5.65 2.50 1.07
C MET A 47 6.12 3.32 -0.15
N PRO A 48 5.56 4.52 -0.37
CA PRO A 48 6.06 5.44 -1.38
C PRO A 48 7.56 5.74 -1.18
N THR A 49 8.33 5.72 -2.26
CA THR A 49 9.74 6.10 -2.28
C THR A 49 10.04 7.03 -3.45
N GLU A 50 11.03 7.90 -3.27
CA GLU A 50 11.63 8.68 -4.36
C GLU A 50 12.75 7.92 -5.07
N ASP A 51 13.37 6.95 -4.40
CA ASP A 51 14.48 6.14 -4.93
C ASP A 51 14.04 4.65 -5.05
N PRO A 52 13.65 4.19 -6.25
CA PRO A 52 13.21 2.82 -6.49
C PRO A 52 14.35 1.78 -6.43
N TYR A 53 15.62 2.21 -6.52
CA TYR A 53 16.77 1.31 -6.54
C TYR A 53 17.14 0.83 -5.14
N ARG A 54 16.82 1.62 -4.11
CA ARG A 54 17.02 1.26 -2.69
C ARG A 54 15.99 0.28 -2.14
N VAL A 55 14.88 0.05 -2.84
CA VAL A 55 13.85 -0.90 -2.40
C VAL A 55 14.38 -2.33 -2.55
N ALA A 56 14.51 -3.03 -1.44
CA ALA A 56 14.89 -4.44 -1.42
C ALA A 56 13.72 -5.32 -1.90
N GLY A 57 14.04 -6.44 -2.53
CA GLY A 57 13.05 -7.49 -2.81
C GLY A 57 12.86 -8.40 -1.61
N VAL A 58 11.63 -8.85 -1.39
CA VAL A 58 11.25 -9.81 -0.36
C VAL A 58 11.53 -11.22 -0.87
N ASP A 59 12.20 -12.03 -0.07
CA ASP A 59 12.38 -13.45 -0.36
C ASP A 59 11.11 -14.22 -0.04
N ILE A 60 10.61 -14.99 -1.01
CA ILE A 60 9.42 -15.82 -0.88
C ILE A 60 9.90 -17.27 -0.89
N ALA A 61 9.95 -17.85 0.31
CA ALA A 61 10.34 -19.24 0.59
C ALA A 61 11.67 -19.70 -0.05
N GLY A 62 12.64 -18.80 -0.27
CA GLY A 62 13.91 -19.10 -0.91
C GLY A 62 13.78 -19.52 -2.37
N ARG A 63 12.69 -19.13 -3.05
CA ARG A 63 12.35 -19.57 -4.41
C ARG A 63 12.06 -18.40 -5.34
N PHE A 64 11.29 -17.44 -4.86
CA PHE A 64 11.05 -16.20 -5.60
C PHE A 64 11.61 -15.02 -4.82
N ARG A 65 11.97 -13.95 -5.53
CA ARG A 65 12.14 -12.63 -4.94
C ARG A 65 11.09 -11.71 -5.52
N PHE A 66 10.21 -11.21 -4.65
CA PHE A 66 9.12 -10.32 -5.00
C PHE A 66 9.47 -8.89 -4.58
N LYS A 67 9.55 -7.97 -5.53
CA LYS A 67 9.92 -6.57 -5.29
C LYS A 67 8.81 -5.66 -5.81
N PRO A 68 7.83 -5.30 -4.97
CA PRO A 68 6.90 -4.22 -5.27
C PRO A 68 7.55 -2.88 -4.96
N VAL A 69 7.42 -1.92 -5.87
CA VAL A 69 7.96 -0.57 -5.73
C VAL A 69 6.83 0.41 -6.00
N LEU A 70 6.52 1.23 -5.01
CA LEU A 70 5.61 2.37 -5.14
C LEU A 70 6.44 3.64 -5.19
N VAL A 71 6.47 4.31 -6.35
CA VAL A 71 7.20 5.57 -6.52
C VAL A 71 6.24 6.73 -6.30
N GLY A 72 6.60 7.65 -5.41
CA GLY A 72 5.79 8.82 -5.09
C GLY A 72 6.44 9.70 -4.02
N GLN A 73 5.90 10.89 -3.84
CA GLN A 73 6.33 11.87 -2.83
C GLN A 73 5.09 12.46 -2.15
N GLY A 74 5.01 12.31 -0.82
CA GLY A 74 3.83 12.72 -0.06
C GLY A 74 2.55 12.05 -0.57
N ALA A 75 1.53 12.85 -0.86
CA ALA A 75 0.25 12.37 -1.41
C ALA A 75 0.29 12.10 -2.93
N GLN A 76 1.39 12.45 -3.62
CA GLN A 76 1.48 12.34 -5.07
C GLN A 76 2.17 11.03 -5.47
N LEU A 77 1.39 10.09 -6.01
CA LEU A 77 1.92 8.84 -6.56
C LEU A 77 2.37 9.04 -8.02
N GLY A 78 3.58 8.60 -8.32
CA GLY A 78 4.18 8.68 -9.65
C GLY A 78 3.89 7.44 -10.50
N HIS A 79 4.36 6.28 -10.06
CA HIS A 79 4.10 4.99 -10.72
C HIS A 79 4.35 3.85 -9.74
N LEU A 80 3.97 2.64 -10.12
CA LEU A 80 4.39 1.44 -9.40
C LEU A 80 4.98 0.41 -10.36
N SER A 81 5.96 -0.34 -9.86
CA SER A 81 6.61 -1.41 -10.59
C SER A 81 6.67 -2.65 -9.70
N ILE A 82 6.28 -3.79 -10.24
CA ILE A 82 6.37 -5.10 -9.58
C ILE A 82 7.39 -5.91 -10.36
N TYR A 83 8.43 -6.35 -9.66
CA TYR A 83 9.43 -7.25 -10.20
C TYR A 83 9.31 -8.59 -9.50
N VAL A 84 9.26 -9.66 -10.29
CA VAL A 84 9.34 -11.02 -9.79
C VAL A 84 10.58 -11.67 -10.37
N TYR A 85 11.43 -12.17 -9.47
CA TYR A 85 12.60 -12.94 -9.84
C TYR A 85 12.44 -14.39 -9.39
N TRP A 86 12.90 -15.32 -10.22
CA TRP A 86 13.16 -16.69 -9.82
C TRP A 86 14.57 -16.80 -9.24
N GLN A 87 14.70 -17.41 -8.06
CA GLN A 87 15.99 -17.64 -7.41
C GLN A 87 16.68 -18.87 -8.02
N THR A 88 17.86 -18.67 -8.59
CA THR A 88 18.74 -19.76 -9.05
C THR A 88 19.98 -19.85 -8.19
N GLN A 89 20.74 -20.95 -8.32
CA GLN A 89 22.01 -21.12 -7.61
C GLN A 89 23.06 -20.06 -7.97
N ARG A 90 23.03 -19.52 -9.20
CA ARG A 90 24.00 -18.50 -9.63
C ARG A 90 23.53 -17.09 -9.30
N GLN A 91 22.35 -16.74 -9.78
CA GLN A 91 21.80 -15.40 -9.62
C GLN A 91 20.27 -15.39 -9.79
N PRO A 92 19.56 -14.43 -9.17
CA PRO A 92 18.15 -14.21 -9.45
C PRO A 92 17.93 -13.88 -10.93
N VAL A 93 16.92 -14.49 -11.55
CA VAL A 93 16.51 -14.22 -12.93
C VAL A 93 15.17 -13.52 -12.91
N LEU A 94 15.08 -12.34 -13.56
CA LEU A 94 13.81 -11.62 -13.69
C LEU A 94 12.87 -12.41 -14.59
N ILE A 95 11.70 -12.78 -14.08
CA ILE A 95 10.68 -13.52 -14.84
C ILE A 95 9.48 -12.65 -15.19
N GLN A 96 9.25 -11.55 -14.45
CA GLN A 96 8.24 -10.56 -14.79
C GLN A 96 8.65 -9.18 -14.28
N GLN A 97 8.39 -8.17 -15.10
CA GLN A 97 8.27 -6.79 -14.67
C GLN A 97 6.92 -6.25 -15.13
N ALA A 98 6.07 -5.83 -14.20
CA ALA A 98 4.81 -5.16 -14.47
C ALA A 98 4.89 -3.71 -13.99
N LYS A 99 4.45 -2.75 -14.81
CA LYS A 99 4.51 -1.32 -14.48
C LYS A 99 3.14 -0.69 -14.70
N TYR A 100 2.69 0.08 -13.72
CA TYR A 100 1.39 0.76 -13.76
C TYR A 100 1.61 2.24 -13.51
N TRP A 101 0.96 3.05 -14.32
CA TRP A 101 1.03 4.51 -14.30
C TRP A 101 -0.35 5.09 -13.99
N PRO A 102 -0.42 6.28 -13.39
CA PRO A 102 -1.66 7.02 -13.26
C PRO A 102 -2.25 7.37 -14.64
N PRO A 103 -3.57 7.62 -14.71
CA PRO A 103 -4.51 7.65 -13.59
C PRO A 103 -4.86 6.25 -13.08
N TYR A 104 -4.87 6.08 -11.76
CA TYR A 104 -5.32 4.85 -11.13
C TYR A 104 -6.86 4.81 -11.05
N PRO A 105 -7.47 3.61 -11.04
CA PRO A 105 -8.91 3.47 -10.83
C PRO A 105 -9.36 4.09 -9.51
N SER A 106 -10.64 4.46 -9.43
CA SER A 106 -11.24 4.88 -8.16
C SER A 106 -11.26 3.73 -7.15
N PRO A 107 -11.14 4.01 -5.84
CA PRO A 107 -11.26 2.99 -4.81
C PRO A 107 -12.62 2.28 -4.86
N GLY A 108 -12.61 0.99 -4.57
CA GLY A 108 -13.81 0.19 -4.38
C GLY A 108 -14.50 0.48 -3.03
N PRO A 109 -15.62 -0.20 -2.74
CA PRO A 109 -16.36 -0.04 -1.49
C PRO A 109 -15.55 -0.35 -0.22
N ASP A 110 -14.50 -1.15 -0.34
CA ASP A 110 -13.57 -1.52 0.74
C ASP A 110 -12.42 -0.49 0.91
N GLY A 111 -12.45 0.62 0.18
CA GLY A 111 -11.42 1.66 0.21
C GLY A 111 -10.13 1.27 -0.52
N ARG A 112 -10.10 0.13 -1.22
CA ARG A 112 -8.92 -0.36 -1.94
C ARG A 112 -9.03 -0.07 -3.43
N VAL A 113 -7.91 0.29 -4.05
CA VAL A 113 -7.80 0.37 -5.51
C VAL A 113 -7.19 -0.94 -6.01
N ALA A 114 -8.00 -1.83 -6.56
CA ALA A 114 -7.52 -3.05 -7.20
C ALA A 114 -6.74 -2.71 -8.46
N LEU A 115 -5.43 -3.00 -8.48
CA LEU A 115 -4.55 -2.59 -9.58
C LEU A 115 -4.21 -3.72 -10.54
N THR A 116 -3.77 -4.85 -9.99
CA THR A 116 -3.17 -5.91 -10.80
C THR A 116 -4.17 -7.00 -11.21
N GLY A 117 -5.27 -7.14 -10.46
CA GLY A 117 -6.00 -8.41 -10.41
C GLY A 117 -5.11 -9.54 -9.88
N GLU A 118 -5.57 -10.78 -10.01
CA GLU A 118 -4.73 -11.95 -9.74
C GLU A 118 -3.75 -12.18 -10.91
N GLN A 119 -2.49 -12.37 -10.58
CA GLN A 119 -1.40 -12.68 -11.50
C GLN A 119 -0.80 -14.03 -11.11
N ARG A 120 -0.53 -14.90 -12.09
CA ARG A 120 0.06 -16.23 -11.88
C ARG A 120 1.32 -16.36 -12.72
N LEU A 121 2.42 -16.75 -12.09
CA LEU A 121 3.73 -16.88 -12.71
C LEU A 121 4.27 -18.28 -12.45
N TYR A 122 4.87 -18.87 -13.47
CA TYR A 122 5.44 -20.21 -13.42
C TYR A 122 6.92 -20.15 -13.72
N ALA A 123 7.75 -20.70 -12.84
CA ALA A 123 9.20 -20.72 -13.05
C ALA A 123 9.89 -21.91 -12.37
N GLY A 124 11.09 -22.21 -12.88
CA GLY A 124 11.95 -23.25 -12.32
C GLY A 124 11.48 -24.68 -12.61
N PRO A 125 12.15 -25.68 -12.03
CA PRO A 125 11.76 -27.07 -12.18
C PRO A 125 10.36 -27.32 -11.59
N MET A 126 9.57 -28.15 -12.28
CA MET A 126 8.18 -28.51 -11.90
C MET A 126 7.17 -27.36 -11.98
N GLU A 127 7.43 -26.33 -12.81
CA GLU A 127 6.49 -25.23 -13.06
C GLU A 127 5.93 -24.62 -11.77
N ARG A 128 6.83 -24.30 -10.84
CA ARG A 128 6.43 -23.74 -9.54
C ARG A 128 5.64 -22.45 -9.75
N GLU A 129 4.47 -22.40 -9.13
CA GLU A 129 3.53 -21.31 -9.26
C GLU A 129 3.71 -20.28 -8.13
N LEU A 130 3.86 -19.02 -8.51
CA LEU A 130 3.69 -17.85 -7.64
C LEU A 130 2.41 -17.13 -8.07
N VAL A 131 1.52 -16.86 -7.12
CA VAL A 131 0.32 -16.05 -7.35
C VAL A 131 0.46 -14.74 -6.60
N TYR A 132 0.06 -13.61 -7.19
CA TYR A 132 -0.05 -12.37 -6.44
C TYR A 132 -1.21 -11.50 -6.90
N GLN A 133 -1.66 -10.65 -5.98
CA GLN A 133 -2.58 -9.55 -6.26
C GLN A 133 -2.19 -8.34 -5.42
N CYS A 134 -2.17 -7.15 -6.01
CA CYS A 134 -1.82 -5.91 -5.34
C CYS A 134 -2.92 -4.86 -5.47
N ALA A 135 -3.08 -4.08 -4.41
CA ALA A 135 -4.00 -2.96 -4.34
C ALA A 135 -3.36 -1.76 -3.63
N LEU A 136 -3.73 -0.54 -4.04
CA LEU A 136 -3.44 0.64 -3.24
C LEU A 136 -4.48 0.76 -2.13
N MET A 137 -4.04 1.22 -0.97
CA MET A 137 -4.92 1.51 0.14
C MET A 137 -4.34 2.64 0.98
N GLU A 138 -5.22 3.43 1.58
CA GLU A 138 -4.83 4.40 2.59
C GLU A 138 -4.71 3.70 3.94
N VAL A 139 -3.61 3.96 4.63
CA VAL A 139 -3.38 3.51 6.00
C VAL A 139 -3.20 4.72 6.89
N ALA A 140 -3.84 4.68 8.06
CA ALA A 140 -3.53 5.60 9.14
C ALA A 140 -2.11 5.28 9.66
N PRO A 141 -1.32 6.32 9.98
CA PRO A 141 0.02 6.16 10.55
C PRO A 141 -0.01 5.53 11.95
#